data_AF-A0A0W1RAS5-F1
#
_entry.id   AF-A0A0W1RAS5-F1
#
_cell.length_a   1.000
_cell.length_b   1.000
_cell.length_c   1.000
_cell.angle_alpha   90.00
_cell.angle_beta   90.00
_cell.angle_gamma   90.00
#
_symmetry.space_group_name_H-M   'P 1'
#
loop_
_entity.id
_entity.type
_entity.pdbx_description
1 polymer ?
#
loop_
_entity_poly.entity_id
_entity_poly.type
_entity_poly.pdbx_seq_one_letter_code
_entity_poly.pdbx_strand_id
1 'polypeptide(L)'
;MQSRRTVLGLVAGSLGLGVLSLNSTRASAVSASLAEPAEVSVEAQDGQLATLTVKPEGTFSWNGLEDPAGSARLRYGVKHDGQTDDQSSEDGWTEVESPTAKTLYSVVQTQNGPHAVGAGGDVLARSSDGWELVLDAGPTTQSNPLRGAAVTDDGQNVWFAGGSGVIGQYDVVESQLTDYSAPNEKTSTWEDIAVTGDAGSETVHLVNGSGEVLRGTKTDAGGMDWGTAFKPGGGSSMKAIDFLDTQTGYISDTNGKVYETTDGGESYSGIGVDGGSVGLYDVTATATDDVFATGGDGSLFRYNGAVWTKLDVSENSLNGVSLSGERGLAVGGSGAIYARGDEGWESQETPTSATLNDVVLGDGTTPDVAVGSSGTILERDGANTPGASGYTVVDEREYEIEGLTGSREFAFAETDLLDGTFDSDAFDVDEDGASQEWTVGLRLFIDIYGVDGAALASGTADATITVVVENVESEADAQVTVTADGTAENTPTTETETPTETSTPTETETSTPTETTTTEAPEDGSETTTDVQIVR
;
A
#
# COMPACT_ATOMS: atom_id res chain seq x y z
N MET A 1 -41.46 39.19 -18.81
CA MET A 1 -40.06 39.57 -18.60
C MET A 1 -39.34 38.25 -18.38
N GLN A 2 -38.46 37.84 -19.30
CA GLN A 2 -37.57 36.72 -19.02
C GLN A 2 -36.69 37.18 -17.86
N SER A 3 -36.81 36.53 -16.70
CA SER A 3 -35.84 36.74 -15.62
C SER A 3 -34.52 36.19 -16.16
N ARG A 4 -33.66 37.07 -16.67
CA ARG A 4 -32.28 36.72 -17.01
C ARG A 4 -31.56 36.66 -15.67
N ARG A 5 -31.45 35.47 -15.13
CA ARG A 5 -30.62 35.19 -13.96
C ARG A 5 -29.24 34.81 -14.45
N THR A 6 -28.22 35.35 -13.81
CA THR A 6 -26.82 35.17 -14.19
C THR A 6 -26.08 34.88 -12.90
N VAL A 7 -25.26 33.82 -12.90
CA VAL A 7 -24.32 33.53 -11.81
C VAL A 7 -23.43 34.76 -11.67
N LEU A 8 -23.58 35.47 -10.56
CA LEU A 8 -22.99 36.79 -10.41
C LEU A 8 -21.68 36.75 -9.61
N GLY A 9 -21.46 35.71 -8.82
CA GLY A 9 -20.19 35.46 -8.15
C GLY A 9 -20.09 34.02 -7.67
N LEU A 10 -18.88 33.49 -7.76
CA LEU A 10 -18.48 32.29 -7.03
C LEU A 10 -17.58 32.73 -5.87
N VAL A 11 -17.89 32.29 -4.66
CA VAL A 11 -16.99 32.42 -3.51
C VAL A 11 -16.41 31.04 -3.26
N ALA A 12 -15.13 30.86 -3.62
CA ALA A 12 -14.36 29.74 -3.11
C ALA A 12 -14.02 30.06 -1.66
N GLY A 13 -14.65 29.36 -0.71
CA GLY A 13 -14.33 29.46 0.71
C GLY A 13 -12.89 29.00 0.99
N SER A 14 -12.26 29.62 1.98
CA SER A 14 -10.86 29.36 2.38
C SER A 14 -10.57 27.90 2.72
N LEU A 15 -9.36 27.40 2.37
CA LEU A 15 -8.77 26.26 3.07
C LEU A 15 -8.64 26.61 4.56
N GLY A 16 -9.12 25.72 5.44
CA GLY A 16 -8.78 25.81 6.85
C GLY A 16 -7.27 25.60 7.02
N LEU A 17 -6.60 26.50 7.75
CA LEU A 17 -5.25 26.27 8.27
C LEU A 17 -5.29 25.07 9.23
N GLY A 18 -5.05 23.88 8.68
CA GLY A 18 -4.81 22.66 9.44
C GLY A 18 -3.35 22.28 9.32
N VAL A 19 -2.60 22.27 10.42
CA VAL A 19 -1.41 21.41 10.49
C VAL A 19 -1.96 19.98 10.52
N LEU A 20 -1.85 19.27 9.40
CA LEU A 20 -2.21 17.86 9.34
C LEU A 20 -1.10 17.03 9.98
N SER A 21 -1.45 16.39 11.09
CA SER A 21 -0.64 15.38 11.75
C SER A 21 -0.98 14.03 11.13
N LEU A 22 -0.05 13.46 10.36
CA LEU A 22 -0.20 12.11 9.81
C LEU A 22 0.12 11.08 10.88
N ASN A 23 -0.80 10.14 11.11
CA ASN A 23 -0.51 8.94 11.87
C ASN A 23 0.11 7.90 10.94
N SER A 24 1.30 7.43 11.31
CA SER A 24 1.91 6.23 10.74
C SER A 24 1.74 5.07 11.74
N THR A 25 1.38 3.89 11.23
CA THR A 25 1.17 2.65 12.00
C THR A 25 2.46 1.86 12.28
N ARG A 26 3.61 2.27 11.74
CA ARG A 26 4.91 1.65 12.04
C ARG A 26 5.93 2.74 12.28
N ALA A 27 6.72 2.63 13.35
CA ALA A 27 7.60 3.66 13.88
C ALA A 27 8.53 4.31 12.81
N SER A 28 8.00 5.32 12.12
CA SER A 28 8.59 6.13 11.04
C SER A 28 7.52 7.16 10.68
N ALA A 29 7.83 8.46 10.68
CA ALA A 29 6.81 9.50 10.44
C ALA A 29 7.00 10.10 9.04
N VAL A 30 6.08 9.79 8.13
CA VAL A 30 5.83 10.60 6.93
C VAL A 30 4.74 11.60 7.29
N SER A 31 5.02 12.89 7.14
CA SER A 31 4.04 13.94 7.34
C SER A 31 3.94 14.83 6.11
N ALA A 32 2.74 15.26 5.79
CA ALA A 32 2.47 16.12 4.65
C ALA A 32 1.49 17.21 5.02
N SER A 33 1.77 18.40 4.52
CA SER A 33 0.90 19.56 4.63
C SER A 33 0.64 20.08 3.24
N LEU A 34 -0.63 20.21 2.89
CA LEU A 34 -1.03 21.10 1.79
C LEU A 34 -0.89 22.55 2.31
N ALA A 35 -0.32 23.43 1.48
CA ALA A 35 -0.35 24.86 1.73
C ALA A 35 -1.73 25.43 1.33
N GLU A 36 -2.01 26.70 1.66
CA GLU A 36 -3.16 27.42 1.06
C GLU A 36 -3.13 27.25 -0.47
N PRO A 37 -4.27 27.07 -1.16
CA PRO A 37 -4.23 26.76 -2.58
C PRO A 37 -3.64 27.95 -3.31
N ALA A 38 -2.66 27.71 -4.18
CA ALA A 38 -1.93 28.77 -4.86
C ALA A 38 -2.83 29.63 -5.76
N GLU A 39 -3.98 29.10 -6.22
CA GLU A 39 -5.06 29.81 -6.89
C GLU A 39 -6.28 28.86 -7.01
N VAL A 40 -7.48 29.34 -6.66
CA VAL A 40 -8.76 28.73 -7.10
C VAL A 40 -9.40 29.75 -8.04
N SER A 41 -9.55 29.39 -9.31
CA SER A 41 -10.18 30.26 -10.29
C SER A 41 -11.52 29.70 -10.74
N VAL A 42 -12.49 30.58 -10.89
CA VAL A 42 -13.81 30.23 -11.38
C VAL A 42 -14.31 31.28 -12.36
N GLU A 43 -14.70 30.82 -13.53
CA GLU A 43 -15.48 31.59 -14.48
C GLU A 43 -16.89 31.01 -14.59
N ALA A 44 -17.88 31.89 -14.78
CA ALA A 44 -19.24 31.48 -15.11
C ALA A 44 -19.60 32.06 -16.48
N GLN A 45 -20.22 31.23 -17.33
CA GLN A 45 -20.69 31.63 -18.65
C GLN A 45 -22.17 31.26 -18.79
N ASP A 46 -22.99 32.23 -19.20
CA ASP A 46 -24.43 32.06 -19.46
C ASP A 46 -25.27 31.46 -18.29
N GLY A 47 -24.78 31.59 -17.05
CA GLY A 47 -25.49 31.12 -15.85
C GLY A 47 -25.11 29.72 -15.38
N GLN A 48 -24.07 29.12 -15.97
CA GLN A 48 -23.47 27.86 -15.53
C GLN A 48 -22.01 28.08 -15.11
N LEU A 49 -21.50 27.19 -14.26
CA LEU A 49 -20.08 27.13 -13.89
C LEU A 49 -19.27 26.71 -15.14
N ALA A 50 -18.29 27.53 -15.54
CA ALA A 50 -17.53 27.32 -16.77
C ALA A 50 -16.13 26.76 -16.52
N THR A 51 -15.48 27.12 -15.41
CA THR A 51 -14.18 26.56 -14.99
C THR A 51 -14.12 26.43 -13.48
N LEU A 52 -13.45 25.39 -12.97
CA LEU A 52 -13.06 25.26 -11.57
C LEU A 52 -11.64 24.71 -11.51
N THR A 53 -10.64 25.60 -11.43
CA THR A 53 -9.25 25.16 -11.38
C THR A 53 -8.70 25.09 -9.97
N VAL A 54 -7.89 24.07 -9.70
CA VAL A 54 -7.11 23.94 -8.46
C VAL A 54 -5.63 23.74 -8.78
N LYS A 55 -4.77 24.39 -7.99
CA LYS A 55 -3.32 24.20 -8.05
C LYS A 55 -2.78 23.93 -6.65
N PRO A 56 -2.78 22.65 -6.20
CA PRO A 56 -2.30 22.30 -4.88
C PRO A 56 -0.78 22.36 -4.83
N GLU A 57 -0.27 22.97 -3.77
CA GLU A 57 1.14 22.98 -3.40
C GLU A 57 1.28 22.66 -1.92
N GLY A 58 2.46 22.27 -1.50
CA GLY A 58 2.67 21.91 -0.11
C GLY A 58 4.06 21.38 0.17
N THR A 59 4.18 20.73 1.31
CA THR A 59 5.42 20.13 1.76
C THR A 59 5.14 18.75 2.31
N PHE A 60 5.93 17.76 1.88
CA PHE A 60 6.00 16.48 2.56
C PHE A 60 7.36 16.33 3.24
N SER A 61 7.40 15.55 4.30
CA SER A 61 8.62 15.23 5.06
C SER A 61 8.60 13.79 5.51
N TRP A 62 9.79 13.21 5.57
CA TRP A 62 10.03 11.86 6.01
C TRP A 62 11.12 11.87 7.06
N ASN A 63 10.98 11.06 8.10
CA ASN A 63 11.97 10.94 9.15
C ASN A 63 11.89 9.57 9.80
N GLY A 64 13.06 9.03 10.15
CA GLY A 64 13.17 7.80 10.92
C GLY A 64 12.91 6.55 10.11
N LEU A 65 13.00 6.63 8.77
CA LEU A 65 12.97 5.45 7.90
C LEU A 65 14.13 4.53 8.26
N GLU A 66 13.90 3.22 8.22
CA GLU A 66 14.95 2.23 8.46
C GLU A 66 15.98 2.23 7.31
N ASP A 67 15.50 2.38 6.07
CA ASP A 67 16.31 2.45 4.85
C ASP A 67 16.28 3.83 4.17
N PRO A 68 17.36 4.23 3.46
CA PRO A 68 17.44 5.56 2.83
C PRO A 68 16.41 5.70 1.71
N ALA A 69 15.58 6.75 1.78
CA ALA A 69 14.68 7.07 0.68
C ALA A 69 15.46 7.46 -0.59
N GLY A 70 14.94 7.01 -1.73
CA GLY A 70 15.42 7.29 -3.09
C GLY A 70 14.40 8.02 -3.97
N SER A 71 13.11 7.74 -3.80
CA SER A 71 12.05 8.48 -4.50
C SER A 71 10.79 8.63 -3.65
N ALA A 72 9.96 9.59 -4.05
CA ALA A 72 8.61 9.76 -3.52
C ALA A 72 7.62 9.95 -4.66
N ARG A 73 6.49 9.27 -4.58
CA ARG A 73 5.34 9.40 -5.49
C ARG A 73 4.22 10.11 -4.76
N LEU A 74 3.71 11.17 -5.37
CA LEU A 74 2.64 12.02 -4.85
C LEU A 74 1.46 11.96 -5.83
N ARG A 75 0.28 11.60 -5.33
CA ARG A 75 -0.97 11.59 -6.11
C ARG A 75 -1.97 12.56 -5.49
N TYR A 76 -2.70 13.31 -6.31
CA TYR A 76 -3.71 14.25 -5.86
C TYR A 76 -5.09 13.84 -6.37
N GLY A 77 -6.00 13.57 -5.44
CA GLY A 77 -7.38 13.18 -5.73
C GLY A 77 -8.41 14.20 -5.27
N VAL A 78 -9.57 14.22 -5.93
CA VAL A 78 -10.70 15.11 -5.63
C VAL A 78 -12.02 14.35 -5.53
N LYS A 79 -12.96 14.87 -4.73
CA LYS A 79 -14.33 14.36 -4.62
C LYS A 79 -15.33 15.48 -4.36
N HIS A 80 -16.61 15.30 -4.65
CA HIS A 80 -17.65 16.28 -4.27
C HIS A 80 -18.89 15.62 -3.65
N ASP A 81 -19.52 16.31 -2.69
CA ASP A 81 -20.66 15.78 -1.89
C ASP A 81 -21.95 15.52 -2.70
N GLY A 82 -22.00 15.94 -3.98
CA GLY A 82 -23.15 15.78 -4.88
C GLY A 82 -23.06 14.58 -5.83
N GLN A 83 -21.99 13.79 -5.74
CA GLN A 83 -21.79 12.61 -6.56
C GLN A 83 -22.76 11.52 -6.09
N THR A 84 -23.91 11.39 -6.75
CA THR A 84 -24.65 10.13 -6.67
C THR A 84 -23.78 9.07 -7.33
N ASP A 85 -23.55 7.94 -6.67
CA ASP A 85 -22.79 6.75 -7.13
C ASP A 85 -23.27 6.13 -8.48
N ASP A 86 -24.10 6.85 -9.24
CA ASP A 86 -24.76 6.43 -10.47
C ASP A 86 -24.03 6.90 -11.75
N GLN A 87 -22.89 7.59 -11.63
CA GLN A 87 -21.90 7.61 -12.71
C GLN A 87 -21.13 6.29 -12.61
N SER A 88 -21.55 5.30 -13.40
CA SER A 88 -20.79 4.09 -13.65
C SER A 88 -19.42 4.50 -14.18
N SER A 89 -18.46 4.63 -13.28
CA SER A 89 -17.10 4.73 -13.68
C SER A 89 -16.71 3.43 -14.35
N GLU A 90 -15.77 3.53 -15.27
CA GLU A 90 -15.03 2.40 -15.79
C GLU A 90 -14.13 1.75 -14.69
N ASP A 91 -14.51 1.85 -13.39
CA ASP A 91 -13.74 1.46 -12.18
C ASP A 91 -14.02 0.01 -11.71
N GLY A 92 -14.72 -0.78 -12.51
CA GLY A 92 -14.99 -2.19 -12.21
C GLY A 92 -13.84 -3.12 -12.60
N TRP A 93 -13.88 -4.36 -12.12
CA TRP A 93 -12.99 -5.39 -12.65
C TRP A 93 -13.27 -5.63 -14.14
N THR A 94 -12.23 -5.63 -14.96
CA THR A 94 -12.32 -5.92 -16.38
C THR A 94 -11.62 -7.24 -16.69
N GLU A 95 -12.21 -8.09 -17.52
CA GLU A 95 -11.54 -9.28 -18.02
C GLU A 95 -10.69 -8.91 -19.23
N VAL A 96 -9.39 -9.21 -19.15
CA VAL A 96 -8.41 -8.88 -20.20
C VAL A 96 -8.02 -10.12 -21.02
N GLU A 97 -7.50 -9.89 -22.22
CA GLU A 97 -7.06 -10.97 -23.09
C GLU A 97 -5.86 -11.71 -22.48
N SER A 98 -6.00 -13.03 -22.35
CA SER A 98 -4.94 -13.90 -21.86
C SER A 98 -4.25 -14.63 -23.02
N PRO A 99 -2.90 -14.70 -23.04
CA PRO A 99 -2.15 -15.42 -24.05
C PRO A 99 -2.27 -16.95 -23.92
N THR A 100 -2.95 -17.45 -22.88
CA THR A 100 -3.16 -18.88 -22.64
C THR A 100 -4.60 -19.15 -22.22
N ALA A 101 -5.14 -20.32 -22.60
CA ALA A 101 -6.43 -20.81 -22.11
C ALA A 101 -6.26 -21.78 -20.92
N LYS A 102 -5.03 -21.94 -20.42
CA LYS A 102 -4.70 -22.84 -19.31
C LYS A 102 -4.97 -22.14 -17.98
N THR A 103 -5.32 -22.91 -16.95
CA THR A 103 -5.52 -22.37 -15.59
C THR A 103 -4.25 -21.66 -15.10
N LEU A 104 -4.42 -20.45 -14.59
CA LEU A 104 -3.42 -19.70 -13.84
C LEU A 104 -3.64 -19.95 -12.35
N TYR A 105 -2.55 -20.19 -11.61
CA TYR A 105 -2.60 -20.61 -10.21
C TYR A 105 -2.15 -19.55 -9.24
N SER A 106 -1.17 -18.72 -9.61
CA SER A 106 -0.66 -17.65 -8.75
C SER A 106 -0.25 -16.42 -9.57
N VAL A 107 -0.31 -15.25 -8.95
CA VAL A 107 0.07 -13.95 -9.52
C VAL A 107 0.83 -13.12 -8.50
N VAL A 108 1.87 -12.41 -8.96
CA VAL A 108 2.76 -11.59 -8.12
C VAL A 108 3.09 -10.27 -8.80
N GLN A 109 3.45 -9.26 -8.00
CA GLN A 109 3.97 -7.99 -8.52
C GLN A 109 5.49 -8.00 -8.55
N THR A 110 6.05 -7.44 -9.63
CA THR A 110 7.49 -7.24 -9.82
C THR A 110 7.75 -5.79 -10.13
N GLN A 111 9.02 -5.38 -10.15
CA GLN A 111 9.40 -4.03 -10.61
C GLN A 111 9.00 -3.74 -12.07
N ASN A 112 8.78 -4.77 -12.89
CA ASN A 112 8.35 -4.65 -14.29
C ASN A 112 6.84 -4.92 -14.47
N GLY A 113 6.09 -4.98 -13.37
CA GLY A 113 4.66 -5.23 -13.37
C GLY A 113 4.25 -6.68 -13.05
N PRO A 114 2.94 -6.97 -13.16
CA PRO A 114 2.38 -8.26 -12.77
C PRO A 114 2.93 -9.45 -13.56
N HIS A 115 3.18 -10.56 -12.85
CA HIS A 115 3.53 -11.85 -13.45
C HIS A 115 2.63 -12.95 -12.91
N ALA A 116 2.15 -13.83 -13.78
CA ALA A 116 1.27 -14.94 -13.41
C ALA A 116 1.85 -16.29 -13.84
N VAL A 117 1.64 -17.32 -13.03
CA VAL A 117 2.12 -18.67 -13.31
C VAL A 117 0.99 -19.68 -13.37
N GLY A 118 1.12 -20.69 -14.21
CA GLY A 118 -0.01 -21.55 -14.55
C GLY A 118 0.30 -23.00 -14.90
N ALA A 119 -0.76 -23.67 -15.34
CA ALA A 119 -0.67 -25.02 -15.88
C ALA A 119 0.22 -25.05 -17.13
N GLY A 120 0.88 -26.20 -17.36
CA GLY A 120 1.76 -26.35 -18.52
C GLY A 120 3.12 -25.67 -18.39
N GLY A 121 3.44 -25.08 -17.23
CA GLY A 121 4.68 -24.34 -17.04
C GLY A 121 4.61 -22.90 -17.52
N ASP A 122 3.39 -22.40 -17.79
CA ASP A 122 3.20 -21.05 -18.29
C ASP A 122 3.65 -20.01 -17.26
N VAL A 123 4.44 -19.04 -17.69
CA VAL A 123 4.76 -17.80 -16.97
C VAL A 123 4.40 -16.65 -17.90
N LEU A 124 3.54 -15.77 -17.42
CA LEU A 124 3.04 -14.62 -18.15
C LEU A 124 3.57 -13.34 -17.51
N ALA A 125 3.82 -12.33 -18.33
CA ALA A 125 4.18 -10.98 -17.89
C ALA A 125 3.19 -9.97 -18.46
N ARG A 126 2.84 -8.96 -17.65
CA ARG A 126 2.00 -7.85 -18.06
C ARG A 126 2.87 -6.64 -18.44
N SER A 127 2.80 -6.23 -19.70
CA SER A 127 3.44 -5.02 -20.24
C SER A 127 2.38 -3.96 -20.60
N SER A 128 2.79 -2.77 -21.06
CA SER A 128 1.84 -1.76 -21.56
C SER A 128 0.97 -2.22 -22.73
N ASP A 129 1.42 -3.24 -23.49
CA ASP A 129 0.71 -3.78 -24.65
C ASP A 129 -0.21 -4.96 -24.29
N GLY A 130 -0.27 -5.35 -23.01
CA GLY A 130 -1.08 -6.45 -22.48
C GLY A 130 -0.24 -7.61 -21.95
N TRP A 131 -0.90 -8.76 -21.76
CA TRP A 131 -0.28 -9.98 -21.23
C TRP A 131 0.39 -10.81 -22.32
N GLU A 132 1.61 -11.26 -22.06
CA GLU A 132 2.35 -12.16 -22.95
C GLU A 132 2.92 -13.37 -22.21
N LEU A 133 3.13 -14.48 -22.93
CA LEU A 133 3.85 -15.64 -22.40
C LEU A 133 5.35 -15.40 -22.50
N VAL A 134 6.01 -15.26 -21.34
CA VAL A 134 7.47 -15.21 -21.27
C VAL A 134 8.08 -16.60 -21.18
N LEU A 135 7.33 -17.59 -20.65
CA LEU A 135 7.67 -19.02 -20.67
C LEU A 135 6.42 -19.85 -20.95
N ASP A 136 6.52 -20.89 -21.77
CA ASP A 136 5.39 -21.77 -22.17
C ASP A 136 5.55 -23.25 -21.75
N ALA A 137 6.66 -23.57 -21.07
CA ALA A 137 7.01 -24.91 -20.60
C ALA A 137 7.61 -24.94 -19.17
N GLY A 138 7.83 -23.77 -18.57
CA GLY A 138 8.48 -23.61 -17.27
C GLY A 138 10.00 -23.79 -17.35
N PRO A 139 10.67 -24.03 -16.20
CA PRO A 139 12.13 -24.16 -16.15
C PRO A 139 12.62 -25.48 -16.76
N THR A 140 11.71 -26.44 -16.94
CA THR A 140 12.00 -27.75 -17.53
C THR A 140 11.30 -27.88 -18.88
N THR A 141 11.74 -28.81 -19.72
CA THR A 141 11.05 -29.10 -21.01
C THR A 141 9.81 -29.99 -20.86
N GLN A 142 9.34 -30.21 -19.63
CA GLN A 142 8.27 -31.16 -19.32
C GLN A 142 6.88 -30.50 -19.16
N SER A 143 6.79 -29.17 -19.20
CA SER A 143 5.52 -28.43 -19.05
C SER A 143 4.78 -28.81 -17.76
N ASN A 144 5.53 -29.04 -16.68
CA ASN A 144 4.94 -29.29 -15.37
C ASN A 144 4.24 -28.02 -14.88
N PRO A 145 3.06 -28.15 -14.25
CA PRO A 145 2.27 -26.99 -13.91
C PRO A 145 2.88 -26.31 -12.67
N LEU A 146 3.03 -24.98 -12.74
CA LEU A 146 3.50 -24.14 -11.63
C LEU A 146 2.32 -23.91 -10.67
N ARG A 147 2.55 -23.78 -9.37
CA ARG A 147 1.49 -23.68 -8.36
C ARG A 147 1.57 -22.37 -7.57
N GLY A 148 2.76 -22.04 -7.09
CA GLY A 148 3.03 -20.78 -6.40
C GLY A 148 4.09 -19.99 -7.13
N ALA A 149 4.04 -18.67 -6.95
CA ALA A 149 5.08 -17.74 -7.33
C ALA A 149 5.37 -16.78 -6.17
N ALA A 150 6.61 -16.30 -6.09
CA ALA A 150 7.05 -15.31 -5.13
C ALA A 150 8.16 -14.46 -5.75
N VAL A 151 8.40 -13.27 -5.22
CA VAL A 151 9.33 -12.28 -5.79
C VAL A 151 10.36 -11.91 -4.74
N THR A 152 11.59 -11.63 -5.18
CA THR A 152 12.61 -11.03 -4.30
C THR A 152 12.19 -9.63 -3.84
N ASP A 153 12.73 -9.18 -2.71
CA ASP A 153 12.30 -7.92 -2.07
C ASP A 153 12.49 -6.68 -2.99
N ASP A 154 13.49 -6.74 -3.87
CA ASP A 154 13.80 -5.75 -4.91
C ASP A 154 12.95 -5.88 -6.19
N GLY A 155 12.06 -6.87 -6.28
CA GLY A 155 11.20 -7.07 -7.44
C GLY A 155 11.88 -7.68 -8.67
N GLN A 156 13.19 -7.99 -8.64
CA GLN A 156 13.97 -8.37 -9.83
C GLN A 156 13.79 -9.83 -10.26
N ASN A 157 13.50 -10.73 -9.33
CA ASN A 157 13.40 -12.16 -9.61
C ASN A 157 12.04 -12.72 -9.24
N VAL A 158 11.35 -13.31 -10.21
CA VAL A 158 10.18 -14.15 -9.97
C VAL A 158 10.63 -15.58 -9.78
N TRP A 159 10.39 -16.13 -8.60
CA TRP A 159 10.51 -17.54 -8.32
C TRP A 159 9.18 -18.24 -8.48
N PHE A 160 9.22 -19.48 -8.96
CA PHE A 160 8.02 -20.31 -9.09
C PHE A 160 8.33 -21.77 -8.79
N ALA A 161 7.36 -22.46 -8.22
CA ALA A 161 7.45 -23.87 -7.88
C ALA A 161 6.17 -24.62 -8.22
N GLY A 162 6.26 -25.94 -8.43
CA GLY A 162 5.06 -26.72 -8.72
C GLY A 162 5.27 -28.22 -8.87
N GLY A 163 4.55 -28.78 -9.86
CA GLY A 163 4.45 -30.20 -10.09
C GLY A 163 5.79 -30.89 -10.30
N SER A 164 5.93 -32.11 -9.78
CA SER A 164 7.11 -32.96 -9.97
C SER A 164 8.43 -32.35 -9.48
N GLY A 165 8.37 -31.51 -8.44
CA GLY A 165 9.55 -30.87 -7.84
C GLY A 165 10.11 -29.72 -8.67
N VAL A 166 9.35 -29.18 -9.63
CA VAL A 166 9.79 -28.04 -10.44
C VAL A 166 10.01 -26.82 -9.58
N ILE A 167 11.15 -26.15 -9.81
CA ILE A 167 11.50 -24.85 -9.24
C ILE A 167 12.26 -24.07 -10.32
N GLY A 168 11.90 -22.82 -10.54
CA GLY A 168 12.69 -21.94 -11.37
C GLY A 168 12.70 -20.51 -10.85
N GLN A 169 13.65 -19.76 -11.38
CA GLN A 169 13.79 -18.33 -11.19
C GLN A 169 13.80 -17.68 -12.58
N TYR A 170 13.03 -16.62 -12.73
CA TYR A 170 13.04 -15.75 -13.89
C TYR A 170 13.45 -14.34 -13.47
N ASP A 171 14.59 -13.89 -13.98
CA ASP A 171 15.07 -12.52 -13.84
C ASP A 171 14.29 -11.64 -14.83
N VAL A 172 13.50 -10.69 -14.32
CA VAL A 172 12.63 -9.84 -15.15
C VAL A 172 13.40 -8.75 -15.88
N VAL A 173 14.62 -8.43 -15.43
CA VAL A 173 15.49 -7.40 -16.02
C VAL A 173 16.28 -7.99 -17.17
N GLU A 174 16.94 -9.12 -16.92
CA GLU A 174 17.77 -9.81 -17.90
C GLU A 174 16.98 -10.77 -18.79
N SER A 175 15.69 -10.99 -18.47
CA SER A 175 14.83 -11.99 -19.12
C SER A 175 15.45 -13.39 -19.10
N GLN A 176 16.09 -13.75 -17.98
CA GLN A 176 16.87 -14.98 -17.85
C GLN A 176 16.16 -16.01 -16.95
N LEU A 177 15.97 -17.21 -17.49
CA LEU A 177 15.45 -18.36 -16.75
C LEU A 177 16.58 -19.23 -16.19
N THR A 178 16.50 -19.57 -14.89
CA THR A 178 17.36 -20.55 -14.23
C THR A 178 16.54 -21.68 -13.61
N ASP A 179 16.95 -22.93 -13.84
CA ASP A 179 16.28 -24.14 -13.33
C ASP A 179 16.92 -24.62 -12.03
N TYR A 180 16.10 -24.77 -10.99
CA TYR A 180 16.47 -25.29 -9.67
C TYR A 180 15.66 -26.53 -9.27
N SER A 181 15.02 -27.18 -10.24
CA SER A 181 14.11 -28.29 -10.02
C SER A 181 14.78 -29.49 -9.35
N ALA A 182 13.95 -30.27 -8.67
CA ALA A 182 14.32 -31.47 -7.92
C ALA A 182 15.39 -31.25 -6.83
N PRO A 183 15.19 -30.29 -5.91
CA PRO A 183 16.16 -30.01 -4.86
C PRO A 183 16.31 -31.24 -3.96
N ASN A 184 17.55 -31.66 -3.69
CA ASN A 184 17.83 -32.89 -2.95
C ASN A 184 17.07 -34.12 -3.49
N GLU A 185 16.93 -34.21 -4.82
CA GLU A 185 16.22 -35.28 -5.54
C GLU A 185 14.70 -35.34 -5.27
N LYS A 186 14.12 -34.31 -4.61
CA LYS A 186 12.70 -34.27 -4.29
C LYS A 186 11.85 -33.97 -5.51
N THR A 187 10.94 -34.88 -5.83
CA THR A 187 10.02 -34.77 -6.98
C THR A 187 8.56 -34.67 -6.56
N SER A 188 8.29 -34.45 -5.26
CA SER A 188 6.96 -34.11 -4.77
C SER A 188 6.51 -32.78 -5.37
N THR A 189 5.19 -32.61 -5.55
CA THR A 189 4.62 -31.31 -5.96
C THR A 189 4.83 -30.29 -4.85
N TRP A 190 5.49 -29.18 -5.16
CA TRP A 190 5.45 -27.99 -4.32
C TRP A 190 4.08 -27.32 -4.50
N GLU A 191 3.42 -27.05 -3.38
CA GLU A 191 2.09 -26.43 -3.37
C GLU A 191 2.22 -24.92 -3.42
N ASP A 192 3.26 -24.35 -2.79
CA ASP A 192 3.52 -22.92 -2.79
C ASP A 192 5.00 -22.61 -2.45
N ILE A 193 5.40 -21.35 -2.68
CA ILE A 193 6.75 -20.82 -2.52
C ILE A 193 6.70 -19.39 -1.93
N ALA A 194 7.61 -19.09 -0.99
CA ALA A 194 7.88 -17.74 -0.54
C ALA A 194 9.38 -17.43 -0.70
N VAL A 195 9.70 -16.15 -0.86
CA VAL A 195 11.07 -15.64 -1.01
C VAL A 195 11.27 -14.47 -0.05
N THR A 196 12.46 -14.39 0.55
CA THR A 196 12.89 -13.24 1.34
C THR A 196 14.29 -12.80 0.91
N GLY A 197 14.56 -11.50 0.94
CA GLY A 197 15.82 -10.89 0.52
C GLY A 197 15.91 -10.56 -0.97
N ASP A 198 16.89 -9.73 -1.29
CA ASP A 198 17.16 -9.23 -2.65
C ASP A 198 17.73 -10.29 -3.58
N ALA A 199 17.63 -10.03 -4.89
CA ALA A 199 18.27 -10.80 -5.92
C ALA A 199 19.78 -11.01 -5.68
N GLY A 200 20.20 -12.26 -5.72
CA GLY A 200 21.57 -12.72 -5.44
C GLY A 200 21.82 -13.13 -3.99
N SER A 201 20.95 -12.76 -3.05
CA SER A 201 21.08 -13.08 -1.62
C SER A 201 19.86 -13.77 -1.01
N GLU A 202 18.89 -14.12 -1.86
CA GLU A 202 17.56 -14.55 -1.46
C GLU A 202 17.54 -15.89 -0.71
N THR A 203 16.58 -16.03 0.20
CA THR A 203 16.16 -17.29 0.80
C THR A 203 14.83 -17.73 0.21
N VAL A 204 14.77 -18.97 -0.26
CA VAL A 204 13.58 -19.60 -0.84
C VAL A 204 12.98 -20.59 0.15
N HIS A 205 11.67 -20.51 0.35
CA HIS A 205 10.90 -21.38 1.24
C HIS A 205 9.82 -22.10 0.42
N LEU A 206 9.77 -23.43 0.54
CA LEU A 206 8.86 -24.27 -0.24
C LEU A 206 8.00 -25.10 0.69
N VAL A 207 6.72 -25.24 0.36
CA VAL A 207 5.79 -26.13 1.06
C VAL A 207 5.17 -27.14 0.11
N ASN A 208 4.81 -28.33 0.61
CA ASN A 208 4.21 -29.36 -0.24
C ASN A 208 3.00 -30.10 0.35
N GLY A 209 2.34 -30.87 -0.51
CA GLY A 209 1.14 -31.62 -0.18
C GLY A 209 1.32 -32.76 0.84
N SER A 210 2.57 -33.08 1.21
CA SER A 210 2.90 -34.03 2.28
C SER A 210 3.27 -33.36 3.60
N GLY A 211 3.06 -32.03 3.68
CA GLY A 211 3.34 -31.20 4.84
C GLY A 211 4.82 -30.97 5.09
N GLU A 212 5.67 -31.11 4.06
CA GLU A 212 7.08 -30.76 4.17
C GLU A 212 7.28 -29.28 3.90
N VAL A 213 8.18 -28.68 4.68
CA VAL A 213 8.81 -27.39 4.41
C VAL A 213 10.25 -27.65 3.99
N LEU A 214 10.73 -26.95 2.96
CA LEU A 214 12.13 -26.94 2.53
C LEU A 214 12.61 -25.50 2.36
N ARG A 215 13.72 -25.16 3.01
CA ARG A 215 14.40 -23.87 2.92
C ARG A 215 15.67 -24.02 2.08
N GLY A 216 16.02 -23.00 1.30
CA GLY A 216 17.33 -22.92 0.65
C GLY A 216 17.78 -21.48 0.47
N THR A 217 19.10 -21.26 0.48
CA THR A 217 19.70 -19.93 0.33
C THR A 217 20.49 -19.83 -0.97
N LYS A 218 20.40 -18.66 -1.63
CA LYS A 218 21.20 -18.35 -2.80
C LYS A 218 22.69 -18.36 -2.45
N THR A 219 23.51 -18.82 -3.40
CA THR A 219 24.97 -18.84 -3.26
C THR A 219 25.61 -17.88 -4.26
N ASP A 220 26.79 -17.36 -3.91
CA ASP A 220 27.59 -16.49 -4.81
C ASP A 220 27.93 -17.13 -6.17
N ALA A 221 27.83 -18.46 -6.27
CA ALA A 221 28.06 -19.22 -7.51
C ALA A 221 26.80 -19.31 -8.39
N GLY A 222 25.69 -18.68 -8.01
CA GLY A 222 24.39 -18.75 -8.69
C GLY A 222 23.60 -20.03 -8.43
N GLY A 223 24.11 -20.94 -7.58
CA GLY A 223 23.40 -22.14 -7.12
C GLY A 223 22.55 -21.88 -5.88
N MET A 224 21.89 -22.93 -5.39
CA MET A 224 21.16 -22.93 -4.11
C MET A 224 21.79 -23.92 -3.13
N ASP A 225 21.92 -23.52 -1.87
CA ASP A 225 22.22 -24.41 -0.74
C ASP A 225 20.91 -24.84 -0.08
N TRP A 226 20.44 -26.05 -0.40
CA TRP A 226 19.17 -26.58 0.09
C TRP A 226 19.33 -27.28 1.43
N GLY A 227 18.57 -26.83 2.42
CA GLY A 227 18.52 -27.44 3.74
C GLY A 227 17.84 -28.81 3.77
N THR A 228 17.52 -29.28 4.97
CA THR A 228 16.79 -30.53 5.18
C THR A 228 15.30 -30.26 5.33
N ALA A 229 14.48 -30.97 4.56
CA ALA A 229 13.03 -30.84 4.68
C ALA A 229 12.51 -31.43 5.99
N PHE A 230 11.51 -30.79 6.59
CA PHE A 230 10.87 -31.23 7.82
C PHE A 230 9.36 -30.98 7.80
N LYS A 231 8.61 -31.53 8.77
CA LYS A 231 7.14 -31.51 8.78
C LYS A 231 6.58 -30.88 10.06
N PRO A 232 6.42 -29.55 10.12
CA PRO A 232 5.83 -28.84 11.27
C PRO A 232 4.53 -29.46 11.81
N GLY A 233 3.62 -29.83 10.90
CA GLY A 233 2.29 -30.33 11.23
C GLY A 233 2.10 -31.84 11.28
N GLY A 234 3.15 -32.62 11.07
CA GLY A 234 3.06 -34.09 11.03
C GLY A 234 2.46 -34.67 9.74
N GLY A 235 2.23 -33.85 8.71
CA GLY A 235 2.00 -34.31 7.33
C GLY A 235 0.72 -33.90 6.62
N SER A 236 -0.07 -32.94 7.16
CA SER A 236 -1.16 -32.30 6.39
C SER A 236 -0.62 -31.61 5.14
N SER A 237 -1.42 -31.47 4.08
CA SER A 237 -1.03 -30.64 2.94
C SER A 237 -0.90 -29.19 3.39
N MET A 238 0.30 -28.63 3.26
CA MET A 238 0.54 -27.19 3.40
C MET A 238 0.12 -26.53 2.10
N LYS A 239 -0.66 -25.45 2.17
CA LYS A 239 -1.31 -24.87 1.00
C LYS A 239 -0.74 -23.53 0.58
N ALA A 240 -0.41 -22.69 1.53
CA ALA A 240 0.25 -21.43 1.27
C ALA A 240 1.33 -21.13 2.30
N ILE A 241 2.27 -20.30 1.89
CA ILE A 241 3.36 -19.77 2.70
C ILE A 241 3.58 -18.31 2.35
N ASP A 242 3.66 -17.45 3.37
CA ASP A 242 3.96 -16.03 3.20
C ASP A 242 4.93 -15.56 4.29
N PHE A 243 5.75 -14.56 3.99
CA PHE A 243 6.70 -13.98 4.94
C PHE A 243 6.43 -12.49 5.10
N LEU A 244 6.31 -12.07 6.37
CA LEU A 244 6.20 -10.66 6.75
C LEU A 244 7.55 -9.93 6.61
N ASP A 245 8.63 -10.64 6.93
CA ASP A 245 10.00 -10.17 6.88
C ASP A 245 10.96 -11.38 6.79
N THR A 246 12.27 -11.16 6.75
CA THR A 246 13.28 -12.24 6.63
C THR A 246 13.31 -13.24 7.80
N GLN A 247 12.64 -12.95 8.92
CA GLN A 247 12.59 -13.81 10.11
C GLN A 247 11.20 -14.39 10.37
N THR A 248 10.14 -13.66 10.03
CA THR A 248 8.77 -13.96 10.43
C THR A 248 7.94 -14.38 9.23
N GLY A 249 7.33 -15.55 9.30
CA GLY A 249 6.49 -16.08 8.22
C GLY A 249 5.46 -17.09 8.70
N TYR A 250 4.48 -17.34 7.83
CA TYR A 250 3.28 -18.09 8.15
C TYR A 250 3.00 -19.17 7.11
N ILE A 251 2.50 -20.31 7.56
CA ILE A 251 2.06 -21.41 6.69
C ILE A 251 0.65 -21.83 7.07
N SER A 252 -0.22 -22.00 6.09
CA SER A 252 -1.55 -22.60 6.28
C SER A 252 -1.61 -24.05 5.80
N ASP A 253 -2.48 -24.86 6.41
CA ASP A 253 -2.71 -26.25 6.01
C ASP A 253 -4.19 -26.62 5.79
N THR A 254 -4.42 -27.73 5.09
CA THR A 254 -5.77 -28.24 4.80
C THR A 254 -6.51 -28.80 6.03
N ASN A 255 -5.87 -28.85 7.19
CA ASN A 255 -6.49 -29.27 8.46
C ASN A 255 -6.91 -28.07 9.32
N GLY A 256 -6.90 -26.86 8.76
CA GLY A 256 -7.37 -25.66 9.46
C GLY A 256 -6.33 -25.08 10.41
N LYS A 257 -5.04 -25.33 10.18
CA LYS A 257 -3.96 -24.84 11.06
C LYS A 257 -3.12 -23.79 10.38
N VAL A 258 -2.67 -22.82 11.17
CA VAL A 258 -1.63 -21.87 10.82
C VAL A 258 -0.41 -22.11 11.70
N TYR A 259 0.77 -22.06 11.08
CA TYR A 259 2.07 -22.18 11.69
C TYR A 259 2.85 -20.88 11.49
N GLU A 260 3.65 -20.50 12.48
CA GLU A 260 4.50 -19.31 12.48
C GLU A 260 5.96 -19.71 12.66
N THR A 261 6.84 -19.09 11.89
CA THR A 261 8.28 -19.02 12.15
C THR A 261 8.64 -17.62 12.61
N THR A 262 9.64 -17.51 13.49
CA THR A 262 10.28 -16.25 13.90
C THR A 262 11.81 -16.36 13.82
N ASP A 263 12.30 -17.35 13.08
CA ASP A 263 13.72 -17.69 12.93
C ASP A 263 14.10 -17.93 11.45
N GLY A 264 13.39 -17.28 10.53
CA GLY A 264 13.66 -17.35 9.09
C GLY A 264 13.36 -18.72 8.50
N GLY A 265 12.36 -19.42 9.02
CA GLY A 265 11.90 -20.72 8.54
C GLY A 265 12.74 -21.91 8.97
N GLU A 266 13.65 -21.75 9.94
CA GLU A 266 14.41 -22.86 10.55
C GLU A 266 13.50 -23.76 11.41
N SER A 267 12.50 -23.16 12.06
CA SER A 267 11.47 -23.88 12.79
C SER A 267 10.11 -23.18 12.71
N TYR A 268 9.05 -23.95 12.94
CA TYR A 268 7.67 -23.45 12.93
C TYR A 268 6.90 -23.95 14.15
N SER A 269 6.09 -23.07 14.72
CA SER A 269 5.19 -23.37 15.83
C SER A 269 3.74 -23.13 15.43
N GLY A 270 2.81 -23.97 15.91
CA GLY A 270 1.40 -23.80 15.57
C GLY A 270 0.76 -22.67 16.38
N ILE A 271 0.22 -21.66 15.71
CA ILE A 271 -0.57 -20.57 16.32
C ILE A 271 -2.08 -20.82 16.20
N GLY A 272 -2.46 -21.90 15.51
CA GLY A 272 -3.81 -22.47 15.50
C GLY A 272 -4.83 -21.67 14.70
N VAL A 273 -6.06 -22.16 14.68
CA VAL A 273 -7.31 -21.42 14.42
C VAL A 273 -8.33 -22.16 15.29
N ASP A 274 -8.73 -21.58 16.43
CA ASP A 274 -9.62 -22.27 17.36
C ASP A 274 -10.96 -22.59 16.69
N GLY A 275 -11.28 -23.88 16.56
CA GLY A 275 -12.50 -24.35 15.90
C GLY A 275 -12.42 -24.51 14.38
N GLY A 276 -11.25 -24.35 13.76
CA GLY A 276 -11.03 -24.59 12.33
C GLY A 276 -11.29 -26.05 11.95
N SER A 277 -12.41 -26.31 11.26
CA SER A 277 -12.74 -27.62 10.67
C SER A 277 -12.73 -27.61 9.14
N VAL A 278 -12.34 -26.47 8.56
CA VAL A 278 -12.24 -26.24 7.12
C VAL A 278 -10.78 -26.17 6.70
N GLY A 279 -10.47 -26.66 5.51
CA GLY A 279 -9.14 -26.50 4.94
C GLY A 279 -8.87 -25.03 4.60
N LEU A 280 -7.66 -24.57 4.92
CA LEU A 280 -7.18 -23.25 4.53
C LEU A 280 -6.48 -23.35 3.17
N TYR A 281 -6.59 -22.29 2.36
CA TYR A 281 -6.07 -22.26 1.00
C TYR A 281 -4.99 -21.21 0.80
N ASP A 282 -5.05 -20.11 1.56
CA ASP A 282 -4.06 -19.05 1.50
C ASP A 282 -3.75 -18.45 2.89
N VAL A 283 -2.63 -17.74 3.01
CA VAL A 283 -2.22 -17.00 4.20
C VAL A 283 -1.43 -15.75 3.81
N THR A 284 -1.69 -14.63 4.48
CA THR A 284 -0.89 -13.40 4.29
C THR A 284 -0.80 -12.58 5.57
N ALA A 285 0.26 -11.79 5.73
CA ALA A 285 0.46 -10.94 6.91
C ALA A 285 0.98 -9.53 6.55
N THR A 286 0.38 -8.50 7.14
CA THR A 286 0.91 -7.12 7.11
C THR A 286 1.53 -6.70 8.44
N ALA A 287 1.33 -7.48 9.50
CA ALA A 287 1.96 -7.36 10.81
C ALA A 287 1.83 -8.69 11.57
N THR A 288 2.60 -8.86 12.65
CA THR A 288 2.51 -10.05 13.52
C THR A 288 1.16 -10.16 14.24
N ASP A 289 0.40 -9.06 14.27
CA ASP A 289 -0.97 -8.95 14.77
C ASP A 289 -1.99 -8.60 13.68
N ASP A 290 -1.66 -8.77 12.40
CA ASP A 290 -2.61 -8.67 11.29
C ASP A 290 -2.30 -9.75 10.25
N VAL A 291 -2.68 -10.99 10.57
CA VAL A 291 -2.52 -12.17 9.71
C VAL A 291 -3.88 -12.67 9.27
N PHE A 292 -4.02 -12.99 7.98
CA PHE A 292 -5.25 -13.51 7.42
C PHE A 292 -5.04 -14.88 6.77
N ALA A 293 -6.07 -15.73 6.82
CA ALA A 293 -6.10 -17.00 6.09
C ALA A 293 -7.48 -17.25 5.47
N THR A 294 -7.52 -17.78 4.25
CA THR A 294 -8.77 -18.06 3.52
C THR A 294 -9.23 -19.49 3.74
N GLY A 295 -10.55 -19.68 3.89
CA GLY A 295 -11.18 -20.98 4.12
C GLY A 295 -11.99 -21.47 2.92
N GLY A 296 -12.00 -22.79 2.71
CA GLY A 296 -12.77 -23.44 1.64
C GLY A 296 -14.29 -23.35 1.75
N ASP A 297 -14.81 -22.85 2.87
CA ASP A 297 -16.23 -22.59 3.13
C ASP A 297 -16.60 -21.11 2.91
N GLY A 298 -15.65 -20.30 2.39
CA GLY A 298 -15.83 -18.87 2.16
C GLY A 298 -15.52 -17.98 3.38
N SER A 299 -15.00 -18.59 4.45
CA SER A 299 -14.51 -17.85 5.61
C SER A 299 -13.19 -17.13 5.32
N LEU A 300 -12.99 -16.02 5.99
CA LEU A 300 -11.69 -15.41 6.19
C LEU A 300 -11.37 -15.41 7.69
N PHE A 301 -10.20 -15.90 8.08
CA PHE A 301 -9.77 -15.93 9.47
C PHE A 301 -8.74 -14.83 9.71
N ARG A 302 -8.95 -13.98 10.71
CA ARG A 302 -8.01 -12.91 11.10
C ARG A 302 -7.39 -13.21 12.46
N TYR A 303 -6.07 -13.17 12.54
CA TYR A 303 -5.32 -13.20 13.78
C TYR A 303 -4.94 -11.79 14.18
N ASN A 304 -5.19 -11.43 15.45
CA ASN A 304 -4.88 -10.11 16.00
C ASN A 304 -3.68 -10.13 16.98
N GLY A 305 -2.78 -11.11 16.85
CA GLY A 305 -1.66 -11.30 17.79
C GLY A 305 -2.05 -12.05 19.07
N ALA A 306 -3.34 -12.32 19.29
CA ALA A 306 -3.81 -13.07 20.47
C ALA A 306 -4.82 -14.16 20.13
N VAL A 307 -5.82 -13.84 19.30
CA VAL A 307 -6.92 -14.75 18.96
C VAL A 307 -7.24 -14.71 17.48
N TRP A 308 -7.72 -15.84 16.97
CA TRP A 308 -8.28 -15.94 15.63
C TRP A 308 -9.77 -15.62 15.65
N THR A 309 -10.20 -14.77 14.73
CA THR A 309 -11.61 -14.41 14.50
C THR A 309 -12.03 -14.89 13.12
N LYS A 310 -13.10 -15.68 13.05
CA LYS A 310 -13.71 -16.07 11.77
C LYS A 310 -14.65 -14.96 11.28
N LEU A 311 -14.47 -14.57 10.02
CA LEU A 311 -15.32 -13.66 9.27
C LEU A 311 -16.01 -14.47 8.17
N ASP A 312 -17.34 -14.51 8.16
CA ASP A 312 -18.11 -15.12 7.08
C ASP A 312 -18.23 -14.11 5.92
N VAL A 313 -17.30 -14.18 4.96
CA VAL A 313 -17.17 -13.19 3.87
C VAL A 313 -17.93 -13.64 2.62
N SER A 314 -17.84 -14.92 2.29
CA SER A 314 -18.37 -15.48 1.04
C SER A 314 -19.18 -16.76 1.29
N GLU A 315 -20.15 -17.02 0.42
CA GLU A 315 -20.87 -18.31 0.35
C GLU A 315 -20.09 -19.36 -0.47
N ASN A 316 -19.08 -18.94 -1.23
CA ASN A 316 -18.20 -19.79 -2.02
C ASN A 316 -16.79 -19.82 -1.41
N SER A 317 -16.02 -20.88 -1.68
CA SER A 317 -14.62 -20.99 -1.23
C SER A 317 -13.80 -19.76 -1.55
N LEU A 318 -13.03 -19.27 -0.59
CA LEU A 318 -11.98 -18.28 -0.82
C LEU A 318 -10.65 -19.04 -1.03
N ASN A 319 -9.95 -18.67 -2.09
CA ASN A 319 -8.75 -19.36 -2.57
C ASN A 319 -7.48 -18.52 -2.45
N GLY A 320 -7.59 -17.19 -2.53
CA GLY A 320 -6.45 -16.27 -2.45
C GLY A 320 -6.81 -14.98 -1.70
N VAL A 321 -5.82 -14.36 -1.06
CA VAL A 321 -5.92 -13.10 -0.34
C VAL A 321 -4.62 -12.29 -0.48
N SER A 322 -4.74 -10.99 -0.74
CA SER A 322 -3.61 -10.07 -0.79
C SER A 322 -3.91 -8.84 0.06
N LEU A 323 -2.92 -8.39 0.83
CA LEU A 323 -3.03 -7.25 1.73
C LEU A 323 -1.87 -6.26 1.52
N SER A 324 -2.16 -4.97 1.67
CA SER A 324 -1.13 -3.92 1.71
C SER A 324 -1.65 -2.77 2.57
N GLY A 325 -1.10 -2.66 3.79
CA GLY A 325 -1.62 -1.75 4.82
C GLY A 325 -3.11 -2.02 5.11
N GLU A 326 -3.95 -1.02 4.86
CA GLU A 326 -5.41 -1.12 5.04
C GLU A 326 -6.13 -1.69 3.80
N ARG A 327 -5.46 -1.77 2.65
CA ARG A 327 -6.00 -2.38 1.43
C ARG A 327 -5.99 -3.90 1.56
N GLY A 328 -7.02 -4.53 1.02
CA GLY A 328 -7.10 -5.98 0.97
C GLY A 328 -8.04 -6.48 -0.12
N LEU A 329 -7.68 -7.59 -0.75
CA LEU A 329 -8.54 -8.33 -1.66
C LEU A 329 -8.58 -9.80 -1.29
N ALA A 330 -9.74 -10.43 -1.40
CA ALA A 330 -9.92 -11.86 -1.26
C ALA A 330 -10.71 -12.38 -2.45
N VAL A 331 -10.26 -13.49 -3.04
CA VAL A 331 -10.85 -14.04 -4.27
C VAL A 331 -11.18 -15.51 -4.12
N GLY A 332 -12.11 -16.01 -4.95
CA GLY A 332 -12.58 -17.39 -4.79
C GLY A 332 -13.46 -17.94 -5.90
N GLY A 333 -14.30 -18.91 -5.50
CA GLY A 333 -15.21 -19.61 -6.40
C GLY A 333 -16.26 -18.69 -7.02
N SER A 334 -16.70 -19.03 -8.24
CA SER A 334 -17.77 -18.34 -8.97
C SER A 334 -17.49 -16.85 -9.27
N GLY A 335 -16.23 -16.49 -9.54
CA GLY A 335 -15.82 -15.11 -9.85
C GLY A 335 -15.83 -14.17 -8.65
N ALA A 336 -15.90 -14.71 -7.43
CA ALA A 336 -16.03 -13.90 -6.23
C ALA A 336 -14.75 -13.09 -5.97
N ILE A 337 -14.91 -11.78 -5.80
CA ILE A 337 -13.90 -10.85 -5.28
C ILE A 337 -14.53 -10.06 -4.13
N TYR A 338 -13.78 -9.89 -3.05
CA TYR A 338 -14.14 -9.03 -1.93
C TYR A 338 -13.01 -8.05 -1.64
N ALA A 339 -13.35 -6.79 -1.41
CA ALA A 339 -12.42 -5.74 -1.03
C ALA A 339 -12.55 -5.43 0.46
N ARG A 340 -11.42 -5.19 1.14
CA ARG A 340 -11.41 -4.73 2.54
C ARG A 340 -11.81 -3.25 2.59
N GLY A 341 -12.85 -2.93 3.36
CA GLY A 341 -13.30 -1.57 3.66
C GLY A 341 -13.38 -1.33 5.17
N ASP A 342 -13.85 -0.13 5.55
CA ASP A 342 -13.89 0.32 6.95
C ASP A 342 -14.83 -0.53 7.82
N GLU A 343 -15.93 -1.02 7.25
CA GLU A 343 -16.96 -1.79 7.96
C GLU A 343 -16.81 -3.32 7.78
N GLY A 344 -15.80 -3.78 7.02
CA GLY A 344 -15.57 -5.20 6.79
C GLY A 344 -15.12 -5.52 5.36
N TRP A 345 -15.55 -6.68 4.85
CA TRP A 345 -15.24 -7.12 3.49
C TRP A 345 -16.47 -6.97 2.59
N GLU A 346 -16.32 -6.26 1.48
CA GLU A 346 -17.41 -5.89 0.58
C GLU A 346 -17.27 -6.62 -0.75
N SER A 347 -18.35 -7.24 -1.23
CA SER A 347 -18.36 -7.94 -2.51
C SER A 347 -18.16 -6.96 -3.66
N GLN A 348 -17.43 -7.39 -4.68
CA GLN A 348 -17.18 -6.64 -5.90
C GLN A 348 -17.81 -7.38 -7.08
N GLU A 349 -18.49 -6.65 -7.96
CA GLU A 349 -19.01 -7.21 -9.20
C GLU A 349 -17.85 -7.55 -10.15
N THR A 350 -17.97 -8.70 -10.82
CA THR A 350 -16.97 -9.16 -11.79
C THR A 350 -17.64 -9.63 -13.08
N PRO A 351 -16.95 -9.54 -14.24
CA PRO A 351 -17.50 -9.93 -15.53
C PRO A 351 -17.48 -11.45 -15.76
N THR A 352 -17.03 -12.23 -14.78
CA THR A 352 -16.77 -13.67 -14.93
C THR A 352 -17.42 -14.47 -13.81
N SER A 353 -17.68 -15.74 -14.08
CA SER A 353 -18.06 -16.73 -13.07
C SER A 353 -16.98 -17.81 -12.91
N ALA A 354 -15.80 -17.62 -13.51
CA ALA A 354 -14.69 -18.56 -13.38
C ALA A 354 -14.16 -18.57 -11.93
N THR A 355 -13.68 -19.72 -11.46
CA THR A 355 -12.96 -19.76 -10.17
C THR A 355 -11.68 -18.97 -10.28
N LEU A 356 -11.53 -17.97 -9.41
CA LEU A 356 -10.31 -17.20 -9.21
C LEU A 356 -9.45 -17.94 -8.18
N ASN A 357 -8.17 -18.09 -8.49
CA ASN A 357 -7.23 -18.87 -7.68
C ASN A 357 -6.34 -17.98 -6.82
N ASP A 358 -5.96 -16.81 -7.33
CA ASP A 358 -5.05 -15.90 -6.64
C ASP A 358 -5.29 -14.45 -7.06
N VAL A 359 -4.84 -13.50 -6.24
CA VAL A 359 -4.97 -12.06 -6.42
C VAL A 359 -3.74 -11.34 -5.91
N VAL A 360 -3.35 -10.26 -6.56
CA VAL A 360 -2.31 -9.35 -6.07
C VAL A 360 -2.76 -7.91 -6.19
N LEU A 361 -2.53 -7.12 -5.13
CA LEU A 361 -2.74 -5.68 -5.15
C LEU A 361 -1.69 -4.99 -6.02
N GLY A 362 -2.11 -4.02 -6.83
CA GLY A 362 -1.24 -3.10 -7.55
C GLY A 362 -0.70 -2.01 -6.62
N ASP A 363 0.36 -1.34 -7.07
CA ASP A 363 1.05 -0.27 -6.33
C ASP A 363 0.60 1.15 -6.72
N GLY A 364 -0.43 1.25 -7.56
CA GLY A 364 -0.91 2.52 -8.13
C GLY A 364 -0.33 2.85 -9.51
N THR A 365 0.84 2.30 -9.88
CA THR A 365 1.35 2.31 -11.27
C THR A 365 0.99 1.05 -12.04
N THR A 366 0.69 -0.01 -11.29
CA THR A 366 0.25 -1.31 -11.78
C THR A 366 -1.18 -1.60 -11.32
N PRO A 367 -1.96 -2.35 -12.09
CA PRO A 367 -3.32 -2.72 -11.70
C PRO A 367 -3.32 -3.75 -10.57
N ASP A 368 -4.42 -3.80 -9.82
CA ASP A 368 -4.78 -5.00 -9.08
C ASP A 368 -5.10 -6.11 -10.09
N VAL A 369 -4.65 -7.33 -9.83
CA VAL A 369 -4.81 -8.46 -10.75
C VAL A 369 -5.38 -9.67 -10.03
N ALA A 370 -6.42 -10.28 -10.58
CA ALA A 370 -6.90 -11.59 -10.15
C ALA A 370 -6.79 -12.60 -11.29
N VAL A 371 -6.29 -13.80 -11.01
CA VAL A 371 -6.08 -14.86 -12.01
C VAL A 371 -6.83 -16.13 -11.65
N GLY A 372 -7.19 -16.93 -12.66
CA GLY A 372 -8.01 -18.11 -12.40
C GLY A 372 -8.08 -19.16 -13.49
N SER A 373 -9.20 -19.89 -13.44
CA SER A 373 -9.48 -21.00 -14.35
C SER A 373 -9.53 -20.56 -15.81
N SER A 374 -9.19 -21.47 -16.73
CA SER A 374 -9.31 -21.23 -18.18
C SER A 374 -8.58 -20.01 -18.71
N GLY A 375 -7.50 -19.60 -18.06
CA GLY A 375 -6.71 -18.44 -18.44
C GLY A 375 -7.33 -17.10 -18.05
N THR A 376 -8.35 -17.09 -17.19
CA THR A 376 -9.01 -15.85 -16.73
C THR A 376 -7.99 -14.93 -16.07
N ILE A 377 -7.96 -13.67 -16.51
CA ILE A 377 -7.22 -12.57 -15.91
C ILE A 377 -8.18 -11.40 -15.78
N LEU A 378 -8.33 -10.88 -14.57
CA LEU A 378 -9.07 -9.65 -14.31
C LEU A 378 -8.09 -8.55 -13.88
N GLU A 379 -8.27 -7.34 -14.41
CA GLU A 379 -7.55 -6.14 -14.00
C GLU A 379 -8.52 -5.10 -13.44
N ARG A 380 -8.06 -4.38 -12.42
CA ARG A 380 -8.69 -3.15 -11.91
C ARG A 380 -7.59 -2.14 -11.62
N ASP A 381 -7.76 -0.88 -12.03
CA ASP A 381 -6.75 0.14 -11.82
C ASP A 381 -6.42 0.30 -10.32
N GLY A 382 -5.16 0.01 -9.96
CA GLY A 382 -4.69 0.01 -8.57
C GLY A 382 -4.59 1.40 -7.94
N ALA A 383 -4.77 2.47 -8.74
CA ALA A 383 -4.95 3.82 -8.26
C ALA A 383 -6.31 4.02 -7.55
N ASN A 384 -7.27 3.15 -7.81
CA ASN A 384 -8.62 3.21 -7.25
C ASN A 384 -8.97 1.91 -6.50
N THR A 385 -8.40 1.68 -5.31
CA THR A 385 -9.08 0.82 -4.29
C THR A 385 -8.41 0.83 -2.91
N PRO A 386 -9.07 0.29 -1.87
CA PRO A 386 -9.94 0.97 -0.89
C PRO A 386 -9.14 1.61 0.24
N GLY A 387 -9.66 2.72 0.76
CA GLY A 387 -8.94 3.71 1.57
C GLY A 387 -9.03 5.11 0.94
N ALA A 388 -9.32 5.17 -0.36
CA ALA A 388 -9.69 6.34 -1.15
C ALA A 388 -11.20 6.37 -1.46
N SER A 389 -12.07 6.21 -0.46
CA SER A 389 -13.52 6.25 -0.71
C SER A 389 -13.93 7.59 -1.36
N GLY A 390 -14.31 7.50 -2.64
CA GLY A 390 -14.91 8.57 -3.43
C GLY A 390 -13.96 9.58 -4.09
N TYR A 391 -12.63 9.40 -4.07
CA TYR A 391 -11.68 10.36 -4.66
C TYR A 391 -11.16 9.94 -6.05
N THR A 392 -11.28 10.79 -7.06
CA THR A 392 -10.69 10.63 -8.41
C THR A 392 -9.31 11.28 -8.46
N VAL A 393 -8.26 10.53 -8.83
CA VAL A 393 -6.89 11.09 -9.00
C VAL A 393 -6.81 11.94 -10.27
N VAL A 394 -6.37 13.18 -10.13
CA VAL A 394 -6.33 14.17 -11.23
C VAL A 394 -4.92 14.65 -11.59
N ASP A 395 -3.91 14.45 -10.73
CA ASP A 395 -2.50 14.66 -11.06
C ASP A 395 -1.60 13.71 -10.24
N GLU A 396 -0.45 13.34 -10.80
CA GLU A 396 0.55 12.48 -10.17
C GLU A 396 1.96 13.04 -10.44
N ARG A 397 2.84 12.97 -9.43
CA ARG A 397 4.22 13.44 -9.48
C ARG A 397 5.16 12.46 -8.84
N GLU A 398 6.32 12.28 -9.45
CA GLU A 398 7.43 11.55 -8.86
C GLU A 398 8.63 12.48 -8.60
N TYR A 399 9.32 12.20 -7.51
CA TYR A 399 10.31 13.06 -6.90
C TYR A 399 11.52 12.24 -6.45
N GLU A 400 12.67 12.39 -7.11
CA GLU A 400 13.95 11.86 -6.61
C GLU A 400 14.34 12.55 -5.30
N ILE A 401 14.47 11.80 -4.21
CA ILE A 401 14.83 12.29 -2.89
C ILE A 401 15.96 11.43 -2.31
N GLU A 402 16.65 11.92 -1.28
CA GLU A 402 17.80 11.19 -0.73
C GLU A 402 17.81 11.21 0.79
N GLY A 403 17.97 10.02 1.39
CA GLY A 403 18.31 9.84 2.80
C GLY A 403 17.14 9.50 3.72
N LEU A 404 17.47 9.22 4.99
CA LEU A 404 16.53 8.73 6.01
C LEU A 404 15.64 9.84 6.61
N THR A 405 15.99 11.11 6.38
CA THR A 405 15.26 12.26 6.89
C THR A 405 15.35 13.40 5.90
N GLY A 406 14.20 13.99 5.58
CA GLY A 406 14.16 15.11 4.68
C GLY A 406 12.77 15.71 4.58
N SER A 407 12.70 16.79 3.83
CA SER A 407 11.45 17.45 3.49
C SER A 407 11.58 18.04 2.08
N ARG A 408 10.49 17.99 1.34
CA ARG A 408 10.42 18.47 -0.04
C ARG A 408 9.12 19.19 -0.28
N GLU A 409 9.25 20.36 -0.91
CA GLU A 409 8.13 21.11 -1.45
C GLU A 409 7.64 20.45 -2.75
N PHE A 410 6.33 20.42 -2.93
CA PHE A 410 5.68 19.94 -4.13
C PHE A 410 4.68 20.97 -4.65
N ALA A 411 4.44 20.93 -5.96
CA ALA A 411 3.37 21.67 -6.62
C ALA A 411 2.88 20.83 -7.80
N PHE A 412 1.57 20.64 -7.87
CA PHE A 412 0.93 19.98 -9.02
C PHE A 412 0.63 21.00 -10.12
N ALA A 413 0.23 20.49 -11.29
CA ALA A 413 -0.28 21.34 -12.35
C ALA A 413 -1.61 21.98 -11.92
N GLU A 414 -1.88 23.17 -12.46
CA GLU A 414 -3.24 23.69 -12.42
C GLU A 414 -4.15 22.73 -13.18
N THR A 415 -5.21 22.27 -12.52
CA THR A 415 -6.12 21.25 -13.03
C THR A 415 -7.53 21.78 -13.02
N ASP A 416 -8.23 21.71 -14.17
CA ASP A 416 -9.66 22.04 -14.27
C ASP A 416 -10.51 20.84 -13.86
N LEU A 417 -11.23 20.99 -12.75
CA LEU A 417 -12.05 19.93 -12.17
C LEU A 417 -13.35 19.69 -12.95
N LEU A 418 -13.71 20.55 -13.91
CA LEU A 418 -14.86 20.34 -14.79
C LEU A 418 -14.47 19.66 -16.12
N ASP A 419 -13.16 19.50 -16.39
CA ASP A 419 -12.67 18.82 -17.58
C ASP A 419 -12.53 17.32 -17.29
N GLY A 420 -13.61 16.57 -17.55
CA GLY A 420 -13.63 15.11 -17.43
C GLY A 420 -13.58 14.55 -16.01
N THR A 421 -13.48 15.40 -14.98
CA THR A 421 -13.46 14.98 -13.56
C THR A 421 -14.85 15.10 -12.91
N PHE A 422 -15.47 16.28 -12.95
CA PHE A 422 -16.87 16.48 -12.55
C PHE A 422 -17.73 16.85 -13.78
N ASP A 423 -18.98 16.41 -13.79
CA ASP A 423 -19.95 16.84 -14.80
C ASP A 423 -20.23 18.34 -14.67
N SER A 424 -20.52 19.04 -15.78
CA SER A 424 -20.87 20.47 -15.75
C SER A 424 -22.08 20.76 -14.88
N ASP A 425 -22.95 19.78 -14.71
CA ASP A 425 -24.18 19.87 -13.92
C ASP A 425 -23.93 19.58 -12.42
N ALA A 426 -22.70 19.22 -12.02
CA ALA A 426 -22.35 18.86 -10.64
C ALA A 426 -22.53 20.02 -9.63
N PHE A 427 -22.55 21.27 -10.14
CA PHE A 427 -22.72 22.51 -9.36
C PHE A 427 -23.93 23.33 -9.81
N ASP A 428 -24.95 22.67 -10.39
CA ASP A 428 -26.16 23.36 -10.85
C ASP A 428 -26.99 23.91 -9.67
N VAL A 429 -27.43 25.16 -9.82
CA VAL A 429 -28.30 25.85 -8.85
C VAL A 429 -29.78 25.61 -9.18
N ASP A 430 -30.61 25.44 -8.14
CA ASP A 430 -32.06 25.38 -8.32
C ASP A 430 -32.67 26.71 -8.83
N GLU A 431 -33.86 26.63 -9.43
CA GLU A 431 -34.56 27.79 -10.02
C GLU A 431 -34.96 28.86 -8.98
N ASP A 432 -34.69 28.69 -7.69
CA ASP A 432 -35.30 29.48 -6.62
C ASP A 432 -34.48 30.71 -6.18
N GLY A 433 -33.30 30.94 -6.78
CA GLY A 433 -32.51 32.16 -6.53
C GLY A 433 -31.84 32.18 -5.15
N ALA A 434 -31.64 31.02 -4.55
CA ALA A 434 -30.85 30.85 -3.33
C ALA A 434 -29.35 30.72 -3.68
N SER A 435 -28.49 31.08 -2.72
CA SER A 435 -27.09 30.66 -2.75
C SER A 435 -27.01 29.17 -2.42
N GLN A 436 -26.20 28.42 -3.15
CA GLN A 436 -25.97 27.00 -2.91
C GLN A 436 -24.49 26.74 -2.65
N GLU A 437 -24.21 25.83 -1.70
CA GLU A 437 -22.87 25.48 -1.25
C GLU A 437 -22.58 24.01 -1.52
N TRP A 438 -21.38 23.70 -1.99
CA TRP A 438 -20.85 22.35 -2.18
C TRP A 438 -19.50 22.21 -1.47
N THR A 439 -19.26 21.05 -0.85
CA THR A 439 -17.92 20.69 -0.40
C THR A 439 -17.24 19.85 -1.47
N VAL A 440 -16.03 20.25 -1.85
CA VAL A 440 -15.10 19.46 -2.65
C VAL A 440 -14.01 18.96 -1.71
N GLY A 441 -13.93 17.66 -1.50
CA GLY A 441 -12.83 17.04 -0.78
C GLY A 441 -11.61 16.96 -1.67
N LEU A 442 -10.43 17.20 -1.10
CA LEU A 442 -9.13 17.03 -1.72
C LEU A 442 -8.31 16.04 -0.90
N ARG A 443 -7.58 15.15 -1.56
CA ARG A 443 -6.69 14.19 -0.88
C ARG A 443 -5.34 14.10 -1.57
N LEU A 444 -4.29 14.27 -0.80
CA LEU A 444 -2.93 13.95 -1.20
C LEU A 444 -2.60 12.53 -0.72
N PHE A 445 -2.07 11.71 -1.61
CA PHE A 445 -1.47 10.41 -1.31
C PHE A 445 0.04 10.52 -1.51
N ILE A 446 0.81 9.92 -0.61
CA ILE A 446 2.27 9.89 -0.67
C ILE A 446 2.74 8.47 -0.46
N ASP A 447 3.62 8.03 -1.34
CA ASP A 447 4.37 6.79 -1.22
C ASP A 447 5.86 7.13 -1.32
N ILE A 448 6.69 6.57 -0.43
CA ILE A 448 8.14 6.77 -0.39
C ILE A 448 8.81 5.44 -0.66
N TYR A 449 9.79 5.46 -1.56
CA TYR A 449 10.57 4.30 -1.97
C TYR A 449 12.04 4.49 -1.62
N GLY A 450 12.74 3.39 -1.37
CA GLY A 450 14.17 3.36 -1.12
C GLY A 450 14.99 3.64 -2.37
N VAL A 451 16.31 3.78 -2.19
CA VAL A 451 17.25 3.90 -3.32
C VAL A 451 17.28 2.65 -4.22
N ASP A 452 16.78 1.54 -3.70
CA ASP A 452 16.56 0.25 -4.34
C ASP A 452 15.16 0.12 -4.96
N GLY A 453 14.26 1.09 -4.76
CA GLY A 453 12.88 1.05 -5.22
C GLY A 453 11.91 0.34 -4.28
N ALA A 454 12.37 -0.20 -3.14
CA ALA A 454 11.50 -0.85 -2.17
C ALA A 454 10.56 0.17 -1.50
N ALA A 455 9.28 -0.18 -1.31
CA ALA A 455 8.35 0.71 -0.62
C ALA A 455 8.72 0.84 0.86
N LEU A 456 9.02 2.07 1.30
CA LEU A 456 9.45 2.37 2.68
C LEU A 456 8.32 2.89 3.55
N ALA A 457 7.43 3.71 2.98
CA ALA A 457 6.32 4.30 3.72
C ALA A 457 5.22 4.81 2.79
N SER A 458 4.00 4.89 3.29
CA SER A 458 2.89 5.58 2.61
C SER A 458 2.03 6.37 3.59
N GLY A 459 1.25 7.33 3.09
CA GLY A 459 0.38 8.17 3.90
C GLY A 459 -0.58 8.99 3.06
N THR A 460 -1.59 9.57 3.72
CA THR A 460 -2.56 10.47 3.09
C THR A 460 -2.76 11.75 3.90
N ALA A 461 -3.17 12.82 3.21
CA ALA A 461 -3.56 14.08 3.83
C ALA A 461 -4.82 14.63 3.14
N ASP A 462 -5.83 14.99 3.93
CA ASP A 462 -7.11 15.51 3.44
C ASP A 462 -7.20 17.04 3.58
N ALA A 463 -7.86 17.68 2.62
CA ALA A 463 -8.29 19.06 2.68
C ALA A 463 -9.71 19.19 2.07
N THR A 464 -10.35 20.34 2.24
CA THR A 464 -11.68 20.61 1.65
C THR A 464 -11.74 22.02 1.09
N ILE A 465 -12.42 22.18 -0.05
CA ILE A 465 -12.79 23.47 -0.64
C ILE A 465 -14.31 23.58 -0.54
N THR A 466 -14.80 24.75 -0.11
CA THR A 466 -16.23 25.06 -0.21
C THR A 466 -16.48 25.90 -1.45
N VAL A 467 -17.34 25.43 -2.35
CA VAL A 467 -17.76 26.13 -3.56
C VAL A 467 -19.14 26.72 -3.30
N VAL A 468 -19.27 28.05 -3.35
CA VAL A 468 -20.56 28.75 -3.16
C VAL A 468 -20.97 29.44 -4.47
N VAL A 469 -22.14 29.10 -4.99
CA VAL A 469 -22.71 29.71 -6.20
C VAL A 469 -23.90 30.59 -5.81
N GLU A 470 -23.81 31.90 -6.05
CA GLU A 470 -24.90 32.84 -5.81
C GLU A 470 -25.71 33.15 -7.08
N ASN A 471 -27.02 32.88 -7.04
CA ASN A 471 -27.94 33.18 -8.12
C ASN A 471 -28.66 34.53 -7.88
N VAL A 472 -28.14 35.63 -8.42
CA VAL A 472 -28.66 36.99 -8.18
C VAL A 472 -29.52 37.47 -9.35
N GLU A 473 -30.68 38.10 -9.09
CA GLU A 473 -31.44 38.81 -10.13
C GLU A 473 -30.64 40.01 -10.64
N SER A 474 -30.41 40.07 -11.96
CA SER A 474 -29.49 41.01 -12.60
C SER A 474 -29.73 42.47 -12.18
N GLU A 475 -28.77 43.09 -11.47
CA GLU A 475 -28.36 44.52 -11.50
C GLU A 475 -27.27 44.88 -10.43
N ALA A 476 -26.52 43.92 -9.87
CA ALA A 476 -25.45 44.22 -8.90
C ALA A 476 -24.09 43.69 -9.38
N ASP A 477 -23.06 44.55 -9.41
CA ASP A 477 -21.67 44.11 -9.57
C ASP A 477 -21.27 43.27 -8.35
N ALA A 478 -20.82 42.04 -8.55
CA ALA A 478 -20.37 41.18 -7.46
C ALA A 478 -19.06 41.68 -6.85
N GLN A 479 -19.00 41.69 -5.51
CA GLN A 479 -17.76 41.89 -4.76
C GLN A 479 -17.38 40.59 -4.08
N VAL A 480 -16.20 40.07 -4.42
CA VAL A 480 -15.60 38.90 -3.78
C VAL A 480 -14.98 39.34 -2.45
N THR A 481 -15.42 38.74 -1.33
CA THR A 481 -14.77 38.91 -0.02
C THR A 481 -14.45 37.54 0.55
N VAL A 482 -13.19 37.33 0.94
CA VAL A 482 -12.68 36.08 1.54
C VAL A 482 -12.60 36.26 3.06
N THR A 483 -13.15 35.32 3.83
CA THR A 483 -13.06 35.29 5.31
C THR A 483 -12.79 33.87 5.81
N ALA A 484 -11.93 33.74 6.82
CA ALA A 484 -11.40 32.48 7.35
C ALA A 484 -11.86 32.23 8.80
N ASP A 485 -12.19 30.98 9.15
CA ASP A 485 -12.39 30.51 10.53
C ASP A 485 -11.87 29.08 10.71
N GLY A 486 -11.18 28.80 11.82
CA GLY A 486 -10.67 27.47 12.17
C GLY A 486 -10.58 27.25 13.69
N THR A 487 -11.05 26.10 14.17
CA THR A 487 -10.96 25.64 15.57
C THR A 487 -10.15 24.35 15.66
N ALA A 488 -9.12 24.33 16.51
CA ALA A 488 -8.33 23.14 16.83
C ALA A 488 -8.72 22.60 18.23
N GLU A 489 -9.08 21.31 18.32
CA GLU A 489 -9.06 20.58 19.58
C GLU A 489 -7.78 19.73 19.65
N ASN A 490 -6.77 20.26 20.36
CA ASN A 490 -5.67 19.44 20.85
C ASN A 490 -6.05 18.92 22.24
N THR A 491 -6.16 17.60 22.40
CA THR A 491 -6.11 16.97 23.73
C THR A 491 -4.66 16.55 23.99
N PRO A 492 -3.91 17.24 24.88
CA PRO A 492 -2.60 16.74 25.30
C PRO A 492 -2.80 15.62 26.33
N THR A 493 -2.17 14.46 26.11
CA THR A 493 -1.89 13.50 27.19
C THR A 493 -0.93 14.15 28.17
N THR A 494 -1.48 14.72 29.24
CA THR A 494 -0.74 15.31 30.35
C THR A 494 -0.08 14.19 31.17
N GLU A 495 1.25 14.15 31.17
CA GLU A 495 2.01 13.48 32.24
C GLU A 495 1.61 14.07 33.60
N THR A 496 1.15 13.20 34.49
CA THR A 496 0.75 13.58 35.84
C THR A 496 2.00 13.65 36.72
N GLU A 497 2.55 14.84 36.93
CA GLU A 497 3.33 15.15 38.14
C GLU A 497 2.64 16.26 38.94
N THR A 498 2.34 15.93 40.19
CA THR A 498 1.56 16.72 41.15
C THR A 498 2.44 17.78 41.81
N PRO A 499 2.01 19.05 41.98
CA PRO A 499 2.66 19.97 42.90
C PRO A 499 1.93 19.94 44.26
N THR A 500 2.70 19.92 45.35
CA THR A 500 2.20 20.35 46.67
C THR A 500 3.34 21.06 47.40
N GLU A 501 3.28 22.39 47.44
CA GLU A 501 3.85 23.18 48.54
C GLU A 501 3.06 22.85 49.83
N THR A 502 3.53 22.99 51.07
CA THR A 502 4.37 24.01 51.70
C THR A 502 4.74 23.51 53.11
N SER A 503 5.91 23.87 53.66
CA SER A 503 6.11 24.51 54.99
C SER A 503 7.56 24.43 55.53
N THR A 504 7.99 25.57 56.08
CA THR A 504 9.33 26.03 56.54
C THR A 504 9.63 25.61 58.01
N PRO A 505 10.65 26.16 58.72
CA PRO A 505 12.12 26.19 58.61
C PRO A 505 12.82 25.49 59.81
N THR A 506 14.17 25.47 59.90
CA THR A 506 15.02 25.75 61.11
C THR A 506 16.53 25.52 60.77
N GLU A 507 17.34 26.59 60.87
CA GLU A 507 18.59 26.77 61.68
C GLU A 507 19.47 25.52 62.00
N THR A 508 20.82 25.48 62.08
CA THR A 508 21.99 26.38 62.16
C THR A 508 23.23 25.44 62.02
N GLU A 509 24.38 25.79 61.42
CA GLU A 509 25.66 26.14 62.07
C GLU A 509 26.78 25.82 61.02
N THR A 510 27.55 26.81 60.56
CA THR A 510 28.92 27.16 61.02
C THR A 510 30.04 26.20 60.57
N SER A 511 30.93 26.68 59.68
CA SER A 511 32.38 26.89 59.96
C SER A 511 33.24 27.01 58.69
N THR A 512 34.29 27.82 58.85
CA THR A 512 35.16 28.48 57.86
C THR A 512 36.49 27.70 57.68
N PRO A 513 37.54 28.28 57.04
CA PRO A 513 38.19 27.85 55.79
C PRO A 513 39.51 27.06 56.03
N THR A 514 40.35 26.84 54.99
CA THR A 514 41.83 27.06 55.01
C THR A 514 42.55 26.44 53.78
N GLU A 515 43.24 27.34 53.05
CA GLU A 515 44.56 27.27 52.39
C GLU A 515 45.01 26.23 51.34
N THR A 516 45.41 26.80 50.19
CA THR A 516 46.70 26.73 49.46
C THR A 516 47.38 25.38 49.17
N THR A 517 47.69 25.13 47.90
CA THR A 517 49.08 25.23 47.36
C THR A 517 49.17 25.01 45.85
N THR A 518 50.02 25.83 45.26
CA THR A 518 50.50 25.97 43.88
C THR A 518 51.42 24.81 43.45
N THR A 519 51.49 24.45 42.16
CA THR A 519 52.78 24.36 41.42
C THR A 519 52.59 24.33 39.90
N GLU A 520 53.54 24.96 39.22
CA GLU A 520 53.64 25.35 37.80
C GLU A 520 54.07 24.23 36.82
N ALA A 521 53.84 24.49 35.51
CA ALA A 521 54.85 24.61 34.43
C ALA A 521 54.41 23.97 33.08
N PRO A 522 55.01 24.31 31.92
CA PRO A 522 55.13 25.64 31.32
C PRO A 522 54.75 25.68 29.82
N GLU A 523 54.82 26.89 29.24
CA GLU A 523 54.62 27.28 27.83
C GLU A 523 55.60 26.64 26.82
N ASP A 524 55.14 26.42 25.58
CA ASP A 524 55.79 26.92 24.35
C ASP A 524 54.79 26.92 23.19
N GLY A 525 54.87 27.93 22.34
CA GLY A 525 53.87 28.31 21.35
C GLY A 525 54.06 27.73 19.95
N SER A 526 53.05 27.97 19.11
CA SER A 526 53.27 28.47 17.75
C SER A 526 51.97 29.04 17.21
N GLU A 527 52.11 30.24 16.65
CA GLU A 527 51.08 31.01 15.96
C GLU A 527 50.66 30.31 14.67
N THR A 528 49.38 30.41 14.30
CA THR A 528 48.99 30.78 12.93
C THR A 528 47.57 31.33 12.95
N THR A 529 47.49 32.63 12.69
CA THR A 529 46.29 33.41 12.43
C THR A 529 45.77 33.12 11.02
N THR A 530 44.44 33.04 10.84
CA THR A 530 43.73 33.67 9.70
C THR A 530 42.28 33.97 10.12
N ASP A 531 41.93 35.24 10.00
CA ASP A 531 40.64 35.89 10.22
C ASP A 531 39.49 35.29 9.38
N VAL A 532 38.32 35.03 9.97
CA VAL A 532 37.10 35.88 10.05
C VAL A 532 36.50 36.28 8.70
N GLN A 533 35.27 35.80 8.42
CA GLN A 533 34.11 36.69 8.25
C GLN A 533 32.77 35.94 8.27
N ILE A 534 31.98 36.22 9.33
CA ILE A 534 30.53 36.16 9.33
C ILE A 534 30.04 37.54 8.89
N VAL A 535 29.14 37.61 7.90
CA VAL A 535 28.29 38.79 7.68
C VAL A 535 26.88 38.34 7.28
N ARG A 536 25.97 38.56 8.25
CA ARG A 536 24.53 38.87 8.21
C ARG A 536 23.57 37.98 7.44
#